data_AF-A0AAW7W3U2-F1
#
_entry.id   AF-A0AAW7W3U2-F1
#
_cell.length_a   1.000
_cell.length_b   1.000
_cell.length_c   1.000
_cell.angle_alpha   90.00
_cell.angle_beta   90.00
_cell.angle_gamma   90.00
#
_symmetry.space_group_name_H-M   'P 1'
#
loop_
_entity.id
_entity.type
_entity.pdbx_description
1 polymer ?
#
loop_
_entity_poly.entity_id
_entity_poly.type
_entity_poly.pdbx_seq_one_letter_code
_entity_poly.pdbx_strand_id
1 'polypeptide(L)'
;MRKDTKMDAHVTRSGYRYYTPTQKKSEVTKPEEEKKWKKGLSWLGKAIWSGIKNLPSVIVRAAVLMVATPLMFLLFIFNLIKSLIATAIGWVVFKIVVVLGYAAFWEIYFWITKSGPSADVEKQLDWLMTNFFFPQKVPIYYWWETTIIVVLAVITALSLTFRPTDET
;
A
#
# COMPACT_ATOMS: atom_id res chain seq x y z
N MET A 1 -10.85 -39.85 -31.54
CA MET A 1 -9.48 -39.98 -32.11
C MET A 1 -8.48 -39.41 -31.10
N ARG A 2 -7.65 -40.24 -30.48
CA ARG A 2 -6.67 -39.83 -29.45
C ARG A 2 -5.31 -39.65 -30.14
N LYS A 3 -4.69 -38.48 -29.96
CA LYS A 3 -3.40 -38.11 -30.57
C LYS A 3 -2.27 -39.01 -30.06
N ASP A 4 -1.46 -39.52 -30.97
CA ASP A 4 -0.25 -40.29 -30.67
C ASP A 4 0.76 -39.42 -29.92
N THR A 5 0.92 -39.67 -28.63
CA THR A 5 1.99 -39.09 -27.81
C THR A 5 3.30 -39.70 -28.28
N LYS A 6 4.20 -38.89 -28.86
CA LYS A 6 5.55 -39.34 -29.20
C LYS A 6 6.27 -39.76 -27.91
N MET A 7 6.72 -41.02 -27.86
CA MET A 7 7.43 -41.61 -26.74
C MET A 7 8.85 -41.99 -27.19
N ASP A 8 9.84 -41.75 -26.34
CA ASP A 8 11.23 -42.13 -26.62
C ASP A 8 11.51 -43.53 -26.07
N ALA A 9 12.15 -44.38 -26.89
CA ALA A 9 12.46 -45.76 -26.54
C ALA A 9 13.87 -45.86 -25.93
N HIS A 10 13.97 -46.40 -24.73
CA HIS A 10 15.24 -46.64 -24.06
C HIS A 10 15.50 -48.15 -23.96
N VAL A 11 16.71 -48.58 -24.31
CA VAL A 11 17.16 -49.98 -24.14
C VAL A 11 18.19 -50.02 -23.01
N THR A 12 17.94 -50.81 -21.98
CA THR A 12 18.93 -51.04 -20.93
C THR A 12 20.04 -51.97 -21.41
N ARG A 13 21.16 -51.99 -20.69
CA ARG A 13 22.31 -52.87 -21.00
C ARG A 13 21.96 -54.37 -20.93
N SER A 14 20.87 -54.73 -20.25
CA SER A 14 20.29 -56.08 -20.19
C SER A 14 19.29 -56.39 -21.33
N GLY A 15 19.11 -55.48 -22.28
CA GLY A 15 18.22 -55.66 -23.44
C GLY A 15 16.75 -55.29 -23.20
N TYR A 16 16.40 -54.82 -22.00
CA TYR A 16 15.03 -54.45 -21.68
C TYR A 16 14.67 -53.08 -22.27
N ARG A 17 13.52 -53.00 -22.96
CA ARG A 17 13.04 -51.77 -23.61
C ARG A 17 11.87 -51.17 -22.85
N TYR A 18 11.98 -49.88 -22.49
CA TYR A 18 10.88 -49.13 -21.92
C TYR A 18 10.79 -47.73 -22.54
N TYR A 19 9.59 -47.15 -22.52
CA TYR A 19 9.26 -45.91 -23.21
C TYR A 19 8.92 -44.80 -22.21
N THR A 20 9.47 -43.61 -22.40
CA THR A 20 9.15 -42.44 -21.58
C THR A 20 8.57 -41.31 -22.43
N PRO A 21 7.64 -40.50 -21.90
CA PRO A 21 7.08 -39.37 -22.64
C PRO A 21 8.14 -38.29 -22.86
N THR A 22 8.32 -37.87 -24.11
CA THR A 22 9.24 -36.77 -24.46
C THR A 22 8.73 -35.48 -23.82
N GLN A 23 9.36 -35.04 -22.72
CA GLN A 23 9.05 -33.74 -22.13
C GLN A 23 9.62 -32.64 -23.04
N LYS A 24 8.75 -31.92 -23.75
CA LYS A 24 9.15 -30.68 -24.42
C LYS A 24 9.66 -29.70 -23.36
N LYS A 25 10.95 -29.41 -23.43
CA LYS A 25 11.65 -28.39 -22.64
C LYS A 25 10.85 -27.08 -22.75
N SER A 26 10.21 -26.66 -21.67
CA SER A 26 9.46 -25.41 -21.61
C SER A 26 10.44 -24.25 -21.68
N GLU A 27 10.46 -23.58 -22.82
CA GLU A 27 11.12 -22.31 -23.03
C GLU A 27 10.45 -21.27 -22.13
N VAL A 28 11.13 -20.87 -21.06
CA VAL A 28 10.60 -19.95 -20.04
C VAL A 28 10.56 -18.54 -20.64
N THR A 29 9.39 -18.19 -21.20
CA THR A 29 9.02 -16.82 -21.54
C THR A 29 8.79 -16.04 -20.24
N LYS A 30 9.63 -15.04 -19.93
CA LYS A 30 9.27 -13.97 -18.99
C LYS A 30 8.14 -13.16 -19.63
N PRO A 31 6.92 -13.13 -19.04
CA PRO A 31 6.47 -11.93 -18.30
C PRO A 31 5.42 -12.27 -17.21
N GLU A 32 5.85 -12.69 -16.02
CA GLU A 32 4.91 -12.88 -14.88
C GLU A 32 4.76 -11.63 -13.99
N GLU A 33 5.75 -10.73 -13.99
CA GLU A 33 5.83 -9.63 -13.03
C GLU A 33 4.75 -8.55 -13.28
N GLU A 34 4.47 -8.20 -14.54
CA GLU A 34 3.43 -7.21 -14.87
C GLU A 34 2.02 -7.67 -14.45
N LYS A 35 1.72 -8.96 -14.58
CA LYS A 35 0.42 -9.52 -14.17
C LYS A 35 0.27 -9.60 -12.65
N LYS A 36 1.38 -9.81 -11.91
CA LYS A 36 1.37 -9.79 -10.44
C LYS A 36 1.15 -8.38 -9.91
N TRP A 37 1.77 -7.37 -10.50
CA TRP A 37 1.61 -5.98 -10.07
C TRP A 37 0.19 -5.45 -10.30
N LYS A 38 -0.40 -5.72 -11.47
CA LYS A 38 -1.81 -5.37 -11.74
C LYS A 38 -2.80 -6.11 -10.83
N LYS A 39 -2.52 -7.37 -10.48
CA LYS A 39 -3.32 -8.11 -9.48
C LYS A 39 -3.20 -7.50 -8.09
N GLY A 40 -1.99 -7.12 -7.67
CA GLY A 40 -1.75 -6.47 -6.38
C GLY A 40 -2.49 -5.14 -6.25
N LEU A 41 -2.43 -4.30 -7.30
CA LEU A 41 -3.11 -3.01 -7.32
C LEU A 41 -4.64 -3.16 -7.32
N SER A 42 -5.18 -4.11 -8.09
CA SER A 42 -6.61 -4.42 -8.09
C SER A 42 -7.08 -4.98 -6.74
N TRP A 43 -6.24 -5.76 -6.06
CA TRP A 43 -6.54 -6.30 -4.74
C TRP A 43 -6.54 -5.20 -3.67
N LEU A 44 -5.55 -4.30 -3.70
CA LEU A 44 -5.51 -3.13 -2.82
C LEU A 44 -6.74 -2.25 -3.01
N GLY A 45 -7.13 -1.95 -4.26
CA GLY A 45 -8.33 -1.18 -4.54
C GLY A 45 -9.61 -1.84 -4.02
N LYS A 46 -9.75 -3.16 -4.22
CA LYS A 46 -10.90 -3.92 -3.68
C LYS A 46 -10.90 -4.01 -2.16
N ALA A 47 -9.73 -4.15 -1.54
CA ALA A 47 -9.60 -4.19 -0.08
C ALA A 47 -9.96 -2.85 0.55
N ILE A 48 -9.49 -1.74 -0.02
CA ILE A 48 -9.85 -0.38 0.41
C ILE A 48 -11.35 -0.15 0.24
N TRP A 49 -11.92 -0.50 -0.92
CA TRP A 49 -13.35 -0.33 -1.18
C TRP A 49 -14.24 -1.17 -0.25
N SER A 50 -13.85 -2.43 -0.01
CA SER A 50 -14.52 -3.33 0.93
C SER A 50 -14.43 -2.81 2.37
N GLY A 51 -13.26 -2.28 2.76
CA GLY A 51 -13.06 -1.63 4.05
C GLY A 51 -14.01 -0.45 4.23
N ILE A 52 -14.06 0.47 3.27
CA ILE A 52 -14.93 1.66 3.32
C ILE A 52 -16.40 1.28 3.44
N LYS A 53 -16.85 0.28 2.68
CA LYS A 53 -18.27 -0.13 2.66
C LYS A 53 -18.72 -0.80 3.96
N ASN A 54 -17.80 -1.46 4.66
CA ASN A 54 -18.10 -2.20 5.89
C ASN A 54 -17.78 -1.43 7.17
N LEU A 55 -17.04 -0.31 7.08
CA LEU A 55 -16.73 0.56 8.22
C LEU A 55 -17.95 0.89 9.10
N PRO A 56 -19.13 1.29 8.57
CA PRO A 56 -20.27 1.66 9.42
C PRO A 56 -20.76 0.50 10.30
N SER A 57 -20.85 -0.70 9.71
CA SER A 57 -21.30 -1.91 10.42
C SER A 57 -20.30 -2.36 11.47
N VAL A 58 -19.01 -2.27 11.17
CA VAL A 58 -17.93 -2.60 12.11
C VAL A 58 -17.91 -1.60 13.25
N ILE A 59 -18.06 -0.29 12.99
CA ILE A 59 -18.15 0.77 14.02
C ILE A 59 -19.35 0.54 14.96
N VAL A 60 -20.51 0.15 14.43
CA VAL A 60 -21.70 -0.10 15.25
C VAL A 60 -21.52 -1.34 16.14
N ARG A 61 -21.03 -2.46 15.59
CA ARG A 61 -20.76 -3.67 16.38
C ARG A 61 -19.67 -3.44 17.44
N ALA A 62 -18.64 -2.70 17.04
CA ALA A 62 -17.59 -2.22 17.92
C ALA A 62 -18.12 -1.42 19.10
N ALA A 63 -18.99 -0.44 18.83
CA ALA A 63 -19.61 0.40 19.85
C ALA A 63 -20.46 -0.44 20.82
N VAL A 64 -21.25 -1.39 20.32
CA VAL A 64 -22.06 -2.29 21.16
C VAL A 64 -21.18 -3.16 22.08
N LEU A 65 -20.04 -3.67 21.58
CA LEU A 65 -19.08 -4.43 22.38
C LEU A 65 -18.30 -3.57 23.38
N MET A 66 -18.00 -2.32 23.04
CA MET A 66 -17.35 -1.37 23.96
C MET A 66 -18.23 -0.98 25.13
N VAL A 67 -19.53 -0.80 24.90
CA VAL A 67 -20.50 -0.50 25.96
C VAL A 67 -20.63 -1.69 26.92
N ALA A 68 -20.49 -2.91 26.42
CA ALA A 68 -20.57 -4.13 27.23
C ALA A 68 -19.33 -4.39 28.10
N THR A 69 -18.15 -3.90 27.70
CA THR A 69 -16.88 -4.17 28.40
C THR A 69 -16.10 -2.88 28.65
N PRO A 70 -16.17 -2.28 29.86
CA PRO A 70 -15.49 -1.02 30.20
C PRO A 70 -13.99 -1.02 29.89
N LEU A 71 -13.35 -2.19 29.94
CA LEU A 71 -11.94 -2.38 29.59
C LEU A 71 -11.64 -2.09 28.11
N MET A 72 -12.54 -2.47 27.19
CA MET A 72 -12.36 -2.25 25.74
C MET A 72 -12.40 -0.77 25.38
N PHE A 73 -13.21 0.01 26.11
CA PHE A 73 -13.26 1.46 25.96
C PHE A 73 -11.94 2.13 26.35
N LEU A 74 -11.33 1.69 27.47
CA LEU A 74 -10.00 2.14 27.91
C LEU A 74 -8.91 1.81 26.87
N LEU A 75 -8.90 0.58 26.36
CA LEU A 75 -7.95 0.16 25.31
C LEU A 75 -8.10 0.99 24.04
N PHE A 76 -9.33 1.33 23.66
CA PHE A 76 -9.57 2.20 22.51
C PHE A 76 -9.07 3.62 22.70
N ILE A 77 -9.28 4.23 23.86
CA ILE A 77 -8.74 5.57 24.12
C ILE A 77 -7.21 5.55 24.01
N PHE A 78 -6.56 4.53 24.59
CA PHE A 78 -5.11 4.38 24.48
C PHE A 78 -4.65 4.20 23.03
N ASN A 79 -5.32 3.32 22.27
CA ASN A 79 -5.04 3.10 20.85
C ASN A 79 -5.34 4.34 20.00
N LEU A 80 -6.35 5.14 20.37
CA LEU A 80 -6.70 6.38 19.69
C LEU A 80 -5.61 7.43 19.85
N ILE A 81 -5.10 7.63 21.07
CA ILE A 81 -3.99 8.56 21.32
C ILE A 81 -2.74 8.11 20.56
N LYS A 82 -2.39 6.82 20.66
CA LYS A 82 -1.23 6.26 19.94
C LYS A 82 -1.37 6.43 18.43
N SER A 83 -2.56 6.16 17.90
CA SER A 83 -2.82 6.32 16.48
C SER A 83 -2.84 7.77 16.04
N LEU A 84 -3.31 8.69 16.87
CA LEU A 84 -3.32 10.13 16.59
C LEU A 84 -1.89 10.66 16.46
N ILE A 85 -1.00 10.27 17.38
CA ILE A 85 0.41 10.64 17.33
C ILE A 85 1.07 10.03 16.08
N ALA A 86 0.85 8.74 15.82
CA ALA A 86 1.44 8.06 14.67
C ALA A 86 0.98 8.67 13.33
N THR A 87 -0.30 9.00 13.19
CA THR A 87 -0.85 9.63 11.98
C THR A 87 -0.39 11.07 11.82
N ALA A 88 -0.28 11.85 12.91
CA ALA A 88 0.27 13.20 12.87
C ALA A 88 1.75 13.19 12.41
N ILE A 89 2.57 12.31 12.97
CA ILE A 89 3.97 12.14 12.54
C ILE A 89 4.02 11.66 11.07
N GLY A 90 3.22 10.66 10.73
CA GLY A 90 3.11 10.14 9.37
C GLY A 90 2.73 11.22 8.36
N TRP A 91 1.86 12.16 8.73
CA TRP A 91 1.50 13.31 7.91
C TRP A 91 2.69 14.22 7.63
N VAL A 92 3.49 14.55 8.66
CA VAL A 92 4.71 15.36 8.50
C VAL A 92 5.70 14.66 7.57
N VAL A 93 5.93 13.36 7.77
CA VAL A 93 6.83 12.57 6.91
C VAL A 93 6.31 12.51 5.47
N PHE A 94 5.00 12.31 5.29
CA PHE A 94 4.37 12.33 3.97
C PHE A 94 4.63 13.67 3.25
N LYS A 95 4.47 14.79 3.95
CA LYS A 95 4.78 16.10 3.37
C LYS A 95 6.24 16.25 2.96
N ILE A 96 7.19 15.75 3.77
CA ILE A 96 8.62 15.74 3.43
C ILE A 96 8.83 15.02 2.11
N VAL A 97 8.25 13.83 1.97
CA VAL A 97 8.37 13.00 0.77
C VAL A 97 7.78 13.71 -0.46
N VAL A 98 6.64 14.38 -0.33
CA VAL A 98 6.03 15.14 -1.43
C VAL A 98 6.94 16.28 -1.89
N VAL A 99 7.49 17.06 -0.95
CA VAL A 99 8.40 18.17 -1.27
C VAL A 99 9.66 17.67 -1.95
N LEU A 100 10.32 16.66 -1.36
CA LEU A 100 11.53 16.08 -1.93
C LEU A 100 11.29 15.44 -3.29
N GLY A 101 10.18 14.72 -3.44
CA GLY A 101 9.78 14.10 -4.71
C GLY A 101 9.52 15.15 -5.79
N TYR A 102 8.89 16.26 -5.45
CA TYR A 102 8.64 17.37 -6.37
C TYR A 102 9.94 18.05 -6.81
N ALA A 103 10.84 18.34 -5.87
CA ALA A 103 12.14 18.94 -6.17
C ALA A 103 13.00 18.01 -7.05
N ALA A 104 13.09 16.74 -6.68
CA ALA A 104 13.84 15.74 -7.45
C ALA A 104 13.27 15.52 -8.86
N PHE A 105 11.94 15.53 -9.00
CA PHE A 105 11.29 15.42 -10.31
C PHE A 105 11.72 16.55 -11.26
N TRP A 106 11.68 17.80 -10.79
CA TRP A 106 12.07 18.95 -11.60
C TRP A 106 13.58 18.98 -11.88
N GLU A 107 14.41 18.61 -10.90
CA GLU A 107 15.86 18.50 -11.09
C GLU A 107 16.22 17.48 -12.18
N ILE A 108 15.58 16.31 -12.16
CA ILE A 108 15.73 15.29 -13.20
C ILE A 108 15.22 15.80 -14.55
N TYR A 109 14.07 16.46 -14.57
CA TYR A 109 13.50 17.03 -15.80
C TYR A 109 14.47 18.01 -16.46
N PHE A 110 14.98 18.99 -15.72
CA PHE A 110 15.93 19.99 -16.21
C PHE A 110 17.25 19.36 -16.69
N TRP A 111 17.72 18.33 -15.99
CA TRP A 111 18.91 17.59 -16.41
C TRP A 111 18.73 16.87 -17.76
N ILE A 112 17.53 16.33 -18.02
CA ILE A 112 17.16 15.66 -19.28
C ILE A 112 16.99 16.68 -20.40
N THR A 113 16.25 17.76 -20.16
CA THR A 113 15.94 18.78 -21.18
C THR A 113 17.07 19.76 -21.44
N LYS A 114 18.16 19.69 -20.66
CA LYS A 114 19.30 20.63 -20.71
C LYS A 114 18.87 22.08 -20.59
N SER A 115 17.82 22.33 -19.81
CA SER A 115 17.30 23.66 -19.49
C SER A 115 17.56 24.01 -18.04
N GLY A 116 17.57 25.30 -17.70
CA GLY A 116 17.66 25.76 -16.31
C GLY A 116 16.29 25.76 -15.61
N PRO A 117 16.27 25.93 -14.28
CA PRO A 117 15.04 26.15 -13.53
C PRO A 117 14.31 27.40 -14.03
N SER A 118 12.99 27.29 -14.21
CA SER A 118 12.15 28.43 -14.56
C SER A 118 11.65 29.13 -13.29
N ALA A 119 11.41 30.44 -13.39
CA ALA A 119 10.85 31.23 -12.30
C ALA A 119 9.49 30.70 -11.79
N ASP A 120 8.73 30.02 -12.66
CA ASP A 120 7.46 29.40 -12.26
C ASP A 120 7.67 28.17 -11.38
N VAL A 121 8.69 27.35 -11.64
CA VAL A 121 9.01 26.19 -10.81
C VAL A 121 9.54 26.62 -9.45
N GLU A 122 10.35 27.67 -9.39
CA GLU A 122 10.80 28.26 -8.13
C GLU A 122 9.63 28.79 -7.29
N LYS A 123 8.70 29.52 -7.91
CA LYS A 123 7.46 29.98 -7.23
C LYS A 123 6.59 28.83 -6.75
N GLN A 124 6.49 27.76 -7.53
CA GLN A 124 5.72 26.58 -7.13
C GLN A 124 6.38 25.86 -5.96
N LEU A 125 7.71 25.75 -5.94
CA LEU A 125 8.46 25.15 -4.84
C LEU A 125 8.35 26.02 -3.57
N ASP A 126 8.45 27.34 -3.70
CA ASP A 126 8.26 28.27 -2.58
C ASP A 126 6.84 28.20 -2.02
N TRP A 127 5.83 28.16 -2.90
CA TRP A 127 4.45 27.92 -2.50
C TRP A 127 4.28 26.57 -1.79
N LEU A 128 4.90 25.51 -2.31
CA LEU A 128 4.87 24.18 -1.70
C LEU A 128 5.49 24.20 -0.28
N MET A 129 6.60 24.91 -0.10
CA MET A 129 7.25 25.04 1.21
C MET A 129 6.43 25.86 2.20
N THR A 130 5.87 26.99 1.76
CA THR A 130 5.20 27.97 2.62
C THR A 130 3.73 27.65 2.89
N ASN A 131 3.02 27.06 1.92
CA ASN A 131 1.59 26.79 2.03
C ASN A 131 1.28 25.32 2.27
N PHE A 132 2.09 24.39 1.77
CA PHE A 132 1.87 22.96 1.99
C PHE A 132 2.74 22.39 3.11
N PHE A 133 4.05 22.64 3.14
CA PHE A 133 4.96 22.05 4.13
C PHE A 133 4.79 22.69 5.52
N PHE A 134 4.91 24.02 5.62
CA PHE A 134 4.72 24.80 6.85
C PHE A 134 3.71 25.95 6.69
N PRO A 135 2.41 25.65 6.47
CA PRO A 135 1.37 26.68 6.49
C PRO A 135 1.40 27.46 7.82
N GLN A 136 1.48 28.78 7.75
CA GLN A 136 1.61 29.66 8.92
C GLN A 136 2.72 29.24 9.90
N LYS A 137 3.83 28.68 9.39
CA LYS A 137 4.99 28.21 10.18
C LYS A 137 4.71 27.01 11.09
N VAL A 138 3.58 26.32 10.89
CA VAL A 138 3.27 25.07 11.60
C VAL A 138 3.05 23.93 10.61
N PRO A 139 3.43 22.68 10.95
CA PRO A 139 3.37 21.57 10.00
C PRO A 139 1.95 21.05 9.75
N ILE A 140 0.99 21.39 10.62
CA ILE A 140 -0.43 21.06 10.50
C ILE A 140 -1.19 22.33 10.85
N TYR A 141 -1.95 22.86 9.89
CA TYR A 141 -2.67 24.12 10.07
C TYR A 141 -4.11 24.03 9.60
N TYR A 142 -4.34 23.45 8.42
CA TYR A 142 -5.66 23.51 7.82
C TYR A 142 -6.61 22.48 8.44
N TRP A 143 -7.88 22.85 8.54
CA TRP A 143 -8.94 21.97 9.05
C TRP A 143 -9.09 20.66 8.27
N TRP A 144 -8.82 20.67 6.96
CA TRP A 144 -8.89 19.45 6.16
C TRP A 144 -7.77 18.47 6.54
N GLU A 145 -6.59 18.96 6.94
CA GLU A 145 -5.47 18.11 7.40
C GLU A 145 -5.80 17.43 8.71
N THR A 146 -6.29 18.22 9.69
CA THR A 146 -6.69 17.69 10.99
C THR A 146 -7.82 16.68 10.85
N THR A 147 -8.78 16.93 9.94
CA THR A 147 -9.86 15.98 9.64
C THR A 147 -9.33 14.66 9.10
N ILE A 148 -8.40 14.67 8.14
CA ILE A 148 -7.80 13.44 7.60
C ILE A 148 -7.05 12.68 8.70
N ILE A 149 -6.23 13.39 9.49
CA ILE A 149 -5.45 12.78 10.58
C ILE A 149 -6.38 12.11 11.58
N VAL A 150 -7.44 12.79 12.02
CA VAL A 150 -8.41 12.24 12.99
C VAL A 150 -9.16 11.05 12.41
N VAL A 151 -9.65 11.13 11.16
CA VAL A 151 -10.38 10.03 10.52
C VAL A 151 -9.49 8.80 10.39
N LEU A 152 -8.25 8.97 9.93
CA LEU A 152 -7.27 7.88 9.85
C LEU A 152 -6.97 7.32 11.24
N ALA A 153 -6.77 8.18 12.24
CA ALA A 153 -6.49 7.77 13.60
C ALA A 153 -7.63 6.94 14.20
N VAL A 154 -8.90 7.34 13.97
CA VAL A 154 -10.07 6.60 14.45
C VAL A 154 -10.15 5.24 13.76
N ILE A 155 -10.00 5.18 12.43
CA ILE A 155 -10.03 3.91 11.69
C ILE A 155 -8.94 2.96 12.19
N THR A 156 -7.72 3.45 12.36
CA THR A 156 -6.60 2.66 12.85
C THR A 156 -6.79 2.23 14.30
N ALA A 157 -7.29 3.12 15.17
CA ALA A 157 -7.57 2.81 16.57
C ALA A 157 -8.67 1.75 16.72
N LEU A 158 -9.76 1.87 15.95
CA LEU A 158 -10.79 0.84 15.87
C LEU A 158 -10.18 -0.48 15.36
N SER A 159 -9.39 -0.44 14.29
CA SER A 159 -8.76 -1.64 13.74
C SER A 159 -7.85 -2.34 14.76
N LEU A 160 -7.09 -1.59 15.54
CA LEU A 160 -6.22 -2.12 16.60
C LEU A 160 -7.02 -2.65 17.80
N THR A 161 -8.18 -2.08 18.08
CA THR A 161 -9.02 -2.49 19.22
C THR A 161 -9.86 -3.73 18.88
N PHE A 162 -10.30 -3.88 17.63
CA PHE A 162 -11.18 -4.98 17.21
C PHE A 162 -10.46 -6.13 16.49
N ARG A 163 -9.19 -5.98 16.14
CA ARG A 163 -8.39 -7.14 15.72
C ARG A 163 -8.03 -7.96 16.95
N PRO A 164 -8.39 -9.25 17.01
CA PRO A 164 -7.76 -10.13 17.98
C PRO A 164 -6.26 -10.11 17.68
N THR A 165 -5.46 -9.95 18.73
CA THR A 165 -4.02 -10.12 18.65
C THR A 165 -3.76 -11.55 18.19
N ASP A 166 -3.51 -11.75 16.89
CA ASP A 166 -2.83 -12.95 16.45
C ASP A 166 -1.40 -12.80 16.97
N GLU A 167 -1.14 -13.52 18.06
CA GLU A 167 0.07 -13.52 18.86
C GLU A 167 1.34 -13.70 18.03
N THR A 168 2.37 -12.93 18.35
CA THR A 168 3.77 -13.39 18.40
C THR A 168 4.52 -12.60 19.46
#